data_AF-A0A453GAP2-F1
#
_entry.id   AF-A0A453GAP2-F1
#
_cell.length_a   1.000
_cell.length_b   1.000
_cell.length_c   1.000
_cell.angle_alpha   90.00
_cell.angle_beta   90.00
_cell.angle_gamma   90.00
#
_symmetry.space_group_name_H-M   'P 1'
#
loop_
_entity.id
_entity.type
_entity.pdbx_description
1 polymer ?
#
loop_
_entity_poly.entity_id
_entity_poly.type
_entity_poly.pdbx_seq_one_letter_code
_entity_poly.pdbx_strand_id
1 'polypeptide(L)'
;MPPPLQAPDYKYVTEECLREWKGQSAAAFRIPDPVPMPRFLYELCWATVLGDLSPHKCRAALDSVVFAEEAWQEDSGSVLADIVAHLGQDITISGEYRNRLVKMTKSFVESSLIAPRLLQERCEEEFLWEVEQSKSKGQDLKAKEVRVNTRLLYQQTKFNLLREESEGYAKLVTLLCQVGSDLACQNASSATISIIKSLIGHFDLDPNRVFDIVLECFELYPDNSIFYQLIPLFPKSHAAKILGFKFQYYQQLDVNIPVPSGLFRIAALLVKSGLIDLDNLYAHLLPNDDEAFEHFGSFVSRKIDEV
;
A
#
# COMPACT_ATOMS: atom_id res chain seq x y z
N MET A 1 30.89 -27.44 13.51
CA MET A 1 30.95 -26.21 12.70
C MET A 1 31.80 -25.21 13.44
N PRO A 2 32.56 -24.34 12.75
CA PRO A 2 33.17 -23.19 13.41
C PRO A 2 32.06 -22.37 14.09
N PRO A 3 32.30 -21.80 15.29
CA PRO A 3 31.34 -20.93 15.93
C PRO A 3 31.03 -19.73 15.02
N PRO A 4 29.83 -19.11 15.13
CA PRO A 4 29.52 -17.90 14.39
C PRO A 4 30.60 -16.84 14.61
N LEU A 5 30.87 -16.03 13.59
CA LEU A 5 31.98 -15.06 13.56
C LEU A 5 31.94 -14.01 14.69
N GLN A 6 30.83 -13.90 15.42
CA GLN A 6 30.62 -12.95 16.52
C GLN A 6 30.54 -13.58 17.91
N ALA A 7 30.86 -14.87 18.08
CA ALA A 7 30.89 -15.47 19.41
C ALA A 7 31.89 -14.71 20.32
N PRO A 8 31.49 -14.31 21.55
CA PRO A 8 32.35 -13.54 22.44
C PRO A 8 33.51 -14.37 22.97
N ASP A 9 34.62 -13.68 23.22
CA ASP A 9 35.62 -14.20 24.16
C ASP A 9 35.01 -14.24 25.56
N TYR A 10 34.75 -15.45 26.07
CA TYR A 10 34.16 -15.67 27.37
C TYR A 10 35.09 -15.18 28.49
N LYS A 11 34.63 -14.22 29.28
CA LYS A 11 35.37 -13.68 30.44
C LYS A 11 34.74 -14.06 31.77
N TYR A 12 33.42 -14.14 31.81
CA TYR A 12 32.66 -14.34 33.05
C TYR A 12 31.88 -15.65 33.04
N VAL A 13 31.36 -16.08 31.89
CA VAL A 13 30.76 -17.41 31.73
C VAL A 13 31.85 -18.41 31.37
N THR A 14 32.58 -18.89 32.37
CA THR A 14 33.69 -19.85 32.17
C THR A 14 33.18 -21.30 32.07
N GLU A 15 34.03 -22.20 31.57
CA GLU A 15 33.75 -23.65 31.53
C GLU A 15 33.40 -24.23 32.91
N GLU A 16 33.98 -23.69 33.98
CA GLU A 16 33.66 -24.08 35.34
C GLU A 16 32.23 -23.67 35.73
N CYS A 17 31.82 -22.44 35.43
CA CYS A 17 30.45 -21.98 35.63
C CYS A 17 29.45 -22.86 34.86
N LEU A 18 29.74 -23.16 33.60
CA LEU A 18 28.89 -24.02 32.77
C LEU A 18 28.76 -25.43 33.34
N ARG A 19 29.85 -26.00 33.88
CA ARG A 19 29.83 -27.32 34.53
C ARG A 19 28.99 -27.32 35.80
N GLU A 20 29.12 -26.30 36.64
CA GLU A 20 28.37 -26.17 37.89
C GLU A 20 26.87 -25.97 37.65
N TRP A 21 26.49 -25.10 36.69
CA TRP A 21 25.09 -24.92 36.31
C TRP A 21 24.50 -26.16 35.62
N LYS A 22 25.32 -26.98 34.95
CA LYS A 22 24.89 -28.27 34.42
C LYS A 22 24.64 -29.31 35.52
N GLY A 23 25.39 -29.25 36.62
CA GLY A 23 25.35 -30.19 37.73
C GLY A 23 24.13 -30.04 38.65
N GLN A 24 24.10 -30.87 39.70
CA GLN A 24 23.02 -30.89 40.71
C GLN A 24 23.15 -29.77 41.75
N SER A 25 24.32 -29.13 41.87
CA SER A 25 24.62 -28.05 42.83
C SER A 25 24.36 -26.63 42.30
N ALA A 26 23.67 -26.48 41.16
CA ALA A 26 23.49 -25.20 40.49
C ALA A 26 22.88 -24.09 41.38
N ALA A 27 22.01 -24.44 42.33
CA ALA A 27 21.39 -23.48 43.25
C ALA A 27 22.32 -22.98 44.37
N ALA A 28 23.38 -23.72 44.69
CA ALA A 28 24.35 -23.39 45.74
C ALA A 28 25.59 -22.65 45.20
N PHE A 29 25.81 -22.69 43.89
CA PHE A 29 26.93 -22.03 43.24
C PHE A 29 26.72 -20.51 43.19
N ARG A 30 27.79 -19.75 43.45
CA ARG A 30 27.82 -18.29 43.40
C ARG A 30 29.12 -17.85 42.72
N ILE A 31 29.01 -16.90 41.78
CA ILE A 31 30.20 -16.27 41.22
C ILE A 31 30.78 -15.31 42.27
N PRO A 32 32.07 -15.43 42.62
CA PRO A 32 32.66 -14.73 43.76
C PRO A 32 32.84 -13.22 43.53
N ASP A 33 33.16 -12.80 42.31
CA ASP A 33 33.41 -11.39 41.98
C ASP A 33 32.20 -10.74 41.30
N PRO A 34 31.88 -9.46 41.63
CA PRO A 34 30.84 -8.72 40.92
C PRO A 34 31.19 -8.54 39.43
N VAL A 35 30.22 -8.79 38.55
CA VAL A 35 30.43 -8.72 37.09
C VAL A 35 29.60 -7.61 36.43
N PRO A 36 30.04 -7.06 35.29
CA PRO A 36 29.22 -6.15 34.48
C PRO A 36 28.02 -6.87 33.86
N MET A 37 26.80 -6.41 34.15
CA MET A 37 25.56 -7.07 33.74
C MET A 37 25.46 -7.27 32.22
N PRO A 38 25.62 -6.25 31.35
CA PRO A 38 25.42 -6.43 29.91
C PRO A 38 26.38 -7.46 29.30
N ARG A 39 27.64 -7.48 29.77
CA ARG A 39 28.64 -8.43 29.28
C ARG A 39 28.33 -9.86 29.71
N PHE A 40 27.96 -10.05 30.98
CA PHE A 40 27.57 -11.36 31.49
C PHE A 40 26.34 -11.92 30.76
N LEU A 41 25.29 -11.10 30.61
CA LEU A 41 24.07 -11.50 29.90
C LEU A 41 24.35 -11.85 28.44
N TYR A 42 25.23 -11.10 27.77
CA TYR A 42 25.63 -11.38 26.39
C TYR A 42 26.34 -12.73 26.27
N GLU A 43 27.30 -13.02 27.14
CA GLU A 43 28.00 -14.30 27.19
C GLU A 43 27.04 -15.47 27.51
N LEU A 44 26.09 -15.26 28.44
CA LEU A 44 25.08 -16.26 28.81
C LEU A 44 24.15 -16.61 27.64
N CYS A 45 23.67 -15.61 26.91
CA CYS A 45 22.87 -15.80 25.70
C CYS A 45 23.66 -16.59 24.65
N TRP A 46 24.92 -16.24 24.43
CA TRP A 46 25.79 -16.96 23.49
C TRP A 46 26.05 -18.41 23.91
N ALA A 47 26.32 -18.68 25.20
CA ALA A 47 26.49 -20.05 25.69
C ALA A 47 25.25 -20.91 25.43
N THR A 48 24.06 -20.31 25.52
CA THR A 48 22.80 -21.01 25.23
C THR A 48 22.60 -21.23 23.73
N VAL A 49 22.94 -20.24 22.89
CA VAL A 49 22.88 -20.37 21.42
C VAL A 49 23.88 -21.42 20.92
N LEU A 50 25.10 -21.45 21.46
CA LEU A 50 26.12 -22.46 21.14
C LEU A 50 25.74 -23.88 21.64
N GLY A 51 24.75 -23.98 22.53
CA GLY A 51 24.25 -25.23 23.08
C GLY A 51 25.01 -25.70 24.33
N ASP A 52 25.89 -24.86 24.86
CA ASP A 52 26.67 -25.14 26.06
C ASP A 52 25.83 -25.00 27.32
N LEU A 53 24.69 -24.31 27.29
CA LEU A 53 23.75 -24.24 28.41
C LEU A 53 22.31 -24.43 27.91
N SER A 54 21.46 -25.09 28.71
CA SER A 54 20.03 -25.17 28.37
C SER A 54 19.29 -23.90 28.81
N PRO A 55 18.26 -23.44 28.06
CA PRO A 55 17.53 -22.22 28.39
C PRO A 55 16.95 -22.20 29.81
N HIS A 56 16.45 -23.35 30.29
CA HIS A 56 15.88 -23.48 31.64
C HIS A 56 16.91 -23.26 32.77
N LYS A 57 18.20 -23.44 32.49
CA LYS A 57 19.29 -23.25 33.47
C LYS A 57 19.80 -21.81 33.52
N CYS A 58 19.39 -20.94 32.60
CA CYS A 58 19.79 -19.54 32.59
C CYS A 58 19.32 -18.80 33.84
N ARG A 59 18.15 -19.15 34.39
CA ARG A 59 17.67 -18.53 35.64
C ARG A 59 18.60 -18.86 36.82
N ALA A 60 19.05 -20.10 36.94
CA ALA A 60 20.04 -20.46 37.97
C ALA A 60 21.38 -19.73 37.77
N ALA A 61 21.79 -19.50 36.52
CA ALA A 61 22.98 -18.70 36.22
C ALA A 61 22.82 -17.24 36.65
N LEU A 62 21.68 -16.61 36.33
CA LEU A 62 21.36 -15.24 36.76
C LEU A 62 21.29 -15.12 38.28
N ASP A 63 20.63 -16.09 38.94
CA ASP A 63 20.51 -16.10 40.39
C ASP A 63 21.86 -16.30 41.09
N SER A 64 22.87 -16.86 40.41
CA SER A 64 24.20 -17.12 40.98
C SER A 64 25.14 -15.92 41.01
N VAL A 65 24.78 -14.80 40.36
CA VAL A 65 25.65 -13.65 40.13
C VAL A 65 25.22 -12.43 40.93
N VAL A 66 26.21 -11.67 41.41
CA VAL A 66 26.02 -10.30 41.91
C VAL A 66 26.54 -9.35 40.84
N PHE A 67 25.72 -8.41 40.41
CA PHE A 67 26.13 -7.41 39.41
C PHE A 67 26.83 -6.23 40.09
N ALA A 68 27.88 -5.72 39.45
CA ALA A 68 28.70 -4.63 39.99
C ALA A 68 27.93 -3.30 40.12
N GLU A 69 26.83 -3.13 39.41
CA GLU A 69 26.03 -1.90 39.38
C GLU A 69 24.61 -2.18 39.89
N GLU A 70 24.30 -1.72 41.11
CA GLU A 70 23.02 -1.98 41.81
C GLU A 70 21.79 -1.41 41.07
N ALA A 71 21.98 -0.39 40.22
CA ALA A 71 20.90 0.28 39.49
C ALA A 71 20.26 -0.57 38.37
N TRP A 72 20.89 -1.66 37.93
CA TRP A 72 20.45 -2.42 36.74
C TRP A 72 19.66 -3.68 37.05
N GLN A 73 19.42 -4.00 38.32
CA GLN A 73 18.68 -5.21 38.71
C GLN A 73 17.25 -5.21 38.13
N GLU A 74 16.60 -4.05 38.08
CA GLU A 74 15.26 -3.88 37.49
C GLU A 74 15.27 -3.88 35.95
N ASP A 75 16.43 -3.66 35.31
CA ASP A 75 16.58 -3.51 33.85
C ASP A 75 17.15 -4.76 33.16
N SER A 76 17.40 -5.84 33.90
CA SER A 76 17.95 -7.10 33.37
C SER A 76 17.15 -7.67 32.19
N GLY A 77 15.81 -7.61 32.27
CA GLY A 77 14.93 -8.02 31.17
C GLY A 77 14.99 -7.11 29.94
N SER A 78 15.25 -5.81 30.14
CA SER A 78 15.46 -4.84 29.05
C SER A 78 16.77 -5.13 28.32
N VAL A 79 17.87 -5.31 29.04
CA VAL A 79 19.18 -5.63 28.44
C VAL A 79 19.14 -6.99 27.72
N LEU A 80 18.46 -7.98 28.29
CA LEU A 80 18.24 -9.27 27.63
C LEU A 80 17.45 -9.12 26.32
N ALA A 81 16.42 -8.26 26.29
CA ALA A 81 15.66 -7.99 25.07
C ALA A 81 16.53 -7.34 23.98
N ASP A 82 17.42 -6.40 24.34
CA ASP A 82 18.38 -5.80 23.40
C ASP A 82 19.34 -6.84 22.81
N ILE A 83 19.90 -7.69 23.67
CA ILE A 83 20.81 -8.76 23.25
C ILE A 83 20.07 -9.73 22.31
N VAL A 84 18.85 -10.13 22.66
CA VAL A 84 18.03 -11.03 21.84
C VAL A 84 17.68 -10.40 20.49
N ALA A 85 17.32 -9.11 20.47
CA ALA A 85 17.04 -8.39 19.23
C ALA A 85 18.29 -8.33 18.33
N HIS A 86 19.45 -8.03 18.92
CA HIS A 86 20.72 -7.99 18.21
C HIS A 86 21.11 -9.36 17.62
N LEU A 87 21.01 -10.43 18.41
CA LEU A 87 21.28 -11.79 17.93
C LEU A 87 20.26 -12.26 16.89
N GLY A 88 19.00 -11.80 16.99
CA GLY A 88 17.94 -12.12 16.03
C GLY A 88 18.19 -11.59 14.62
N GLN A 89 18.94 -10.48 14.51
CA GLN A 89 19.32 -9.85 13.24
C GLN A 89 20.64 -10.38 12.66
N ASP A 90 21.42 -11.13 13.44
CA ASP A 90 22.71 -11.65 12.98
C ASP A 90 22.50 -12.78 11.95
N ILE A 91 22.82 -12.49 10.68
CA ILE A 91 22.74 -13.43 9.56
C ILE A 91 23.64 -14.66 9.73
N THR A 92 24.66 -14.60 10.59
CA THR A 92 25.56 -15.72 10.86
C THR A 92 24.94 -16.74 11.81
N ILE A 93 23.94 -16.35 12.62
CA ILE A 93 23.18 -17.23 13.49
C ILE A 93 22.08 -17.90 12.65
N SER A 94 22.42 -19.00 11.99
CA SER A 94 21.52 -19.74 11.11
C SER A 94 21.35 -21.20 11.54
N GLY A 95 20.36 -21.90 10.94
CA GLY A 95 20.14 -23.34 11.16
C GLY A 95 19.90 -23.70 12.63
N GLU A 96 20.72 -24.59 13.18
CA GLU A 96 20.59 -25.05 14.56
C GLU A 96 20.77 -23.92 15.59
N TYR A 97 21.70 -22.98 15.35
CA TYR A 97 21.93 -21.85 16.24
C TYR A 97 20.70 -20.95 16.32
N ARG A 98 20.05 -20.70 15.17
CA ARG A 98 18.80 -19.94 15.11
C ARG A 98 17.66 -20.63 15.85
N ASN A 99 17.53 -21.94 15.71
CA ASN A 99 16.54 -22.74 16.46
C ASN A 99 16.79 -22.67 17.98
N ARG A 100 18.05 -22.65 18.42
CA ARG A 100 18.40 -22.52 19.84
C ARG A 100 18.11 -21.11 20.35
N LEU A 101 18.41 -20.06 19.57
CA LEU A 101 18.02 -18.68 19.87
C LEU A 101 16.50 -18.56 20.07
N VAL A 102 15.69 -19.09 19.14
CA VAL A 102 14.22 -19.09 19.27
C VAL A 102 13.77 -19.80 20.55
N LYS A 103 14.31 -20.98 20.84
CA LYS A 103 13.98 -21.74 22.07
C LYS A 103 14.39 -20.99 23.33
N MET A 104 15.56 -20.34 23.32
CA MET A 104 16.04 -19.52 24.42
C MET A 104 15.09 -18.35 24.68
N THR A 105 14.76 -17.58 23.64
CA THR A 105 13.86 -16.43 23.75
C THR A 105 12.47 -16.84 24.24
N LYS A 106 11.91 -17.95 23.74
CA LYS A 106 10.64 -18.50 24.26
C LYS A 106 10.73 -18.81 25.75
N SER A 107 11.79 -19.51 26.17
CA SER A 107 12.00 -19.83 27.59
C SER A 107 12.19 -18.59 28.46
N PHE A 108 12.81 -17.52 27.95
CA PHE A 108 12.96 -16.26 28.68
C PHE A 108 11.62 -15.54 28.86
N VAL A 109 10.74 -15.61 27.87
CA VAL A 109 9.37 -15.09 28.00
C VAL A 109 8.54 -15.93 28.98
N GLU A 110 8.58 -17.26 28.86
CA GLU A 110 7.84 -18.18 29.75
C GLU A 110 8.27 -18.08 31.21
N SER A 111 9.57 -17.85 31.46
CA SER A 111 10.12 -17.68 32.79
C SER A 111 10.05 -16.24 33.31
N SER A 112 9.34 -15.34 32.61
CA SER A 112 9.23 -13.91 32.96
C SER A 112 10.59 -13.20 33.13
N LEU A 113 11.63 -13.66 32.44
CA LEU A 113 12.92 -12.95 32.36
C LEU A 113 12.84 -11.77 31.40
N ILE A 114 12.05 -11.89 30.32
CA ILE A 114 11.78 -10.81 29.38
C ILE A 114 10.28 -10.61 29.28
N ALA A 115 9.82 -9.37 29.45
CA ALA A 115 8.44 -9.01 29.18
C ALA A 115 8.16 -9.05 27.66
N PRO A 116 7.08 -9.71 27.19
CA PRO A 116 6.73 -9.78 25.76
C PRO A 116 6.76 -8.44 25.02
N ARG A 117 6.33 -7.36 25.69
CA ARG A 117 6.29 -6.01 25.14
C ARG A 117 7.68 -5.51 24.69
N LEU A 118 8.72 -5.82 25.46
CA LEU A 118 10.10 -5.40 25.15
C LEU A 118 10.61 -6.07 23.87
N LEU A 119 10.24 -7.32 23.64
CA LEU A 119 10.57 -8.00 22.38
C LEU A 119 9.80 -7.38 21.22
N GLN A 120 8.50 -7.12 21.39
CA GLN A 120 7.65 -6.52 20.35
C GLN A 120 8.12 -5.13 19.91
N GLU A 121 8.72 -4.35 20.82
CA GLU A 121 9.25 -3.02 20.51
C GLU A 121 10.58 -3.06 19.73
N ARG A 122 11.36 -4.13 19.86
CA ARG A 122 12.78 -4.16 19.47
C ARG A 122 13.14 -5.21 18.41
N CYS A 123 12.40 -6.31 18.34
CA CYS A 123 12.65 -7.40 17.40
C CYS A 123 11.87 -7.20 16.10
N GLU A 124 12.41 -7.75 15.01
CA GLU A 124 11.72 -7.78 13.72
C GLU A 124 10.56 -8.78 13.72
N GLU A 125 9.54 -8.51 12.90
CA GLU A 125 8.30 -9.31 12.82
C GLU A 125 8.53 -10.77 12.45
N GLU A 126 9.51 -11.06 11.59
CA GLU A 126 9.85 -12.45 11.24
C GLU A 126 10.33 -13.23 12.47
N PHE A 127 11.21 -12.63 13.28
CA PHE A 127 11.68 -13.26 14.51
C PHE A 127 10.60 -13.32 15.58
N LEU A 128 9.79 -12.26 15.74
CA LEU A 128 8.64 -12.24 16.67
C LEU A 128 7.62 -13.34 16.35
N TRP A 129 7.41 -13.64 15.06
CA TRP A 129 6.58 -14.75 14.64
C TRP A 129 7.18 -16.10 15.04
N GLU A 130 8.48 -16.32 14.85
CA GLU A 130 9.15 -17.55 15.25
C GLU A 130 9.12 -17.82 16.76
N VAL A 131 9.23 -16.76 17.57
CA VAL A 131 9.12 -16.83 19.04
C VAL A 131 7.67 -16.81 19.54
N GLU A 132 6.69 -16.86 18.64
CA GLU A 132 5.24 -16.89 18.94
C GLU A 132 4.76 -15.64 19.72
N GLN A 133 5.43 -14.51 19.55
CA GLN A 133 5.07 -13.23 20.16
C GLN A 133 4.31 -12.29 19.20
N SER A 134 4.10 -12.71 17.93
CA SER A 134 3.27 -12.03 16.93
C SER A 134 2.11 -12.91 16.47
N LYS A 135 0.95 -12.30 16.20
CA LYS A 135 -0.26 -12.98 15.71
C LYS A 135 -0.29 -13.14 14.19
N SER A 136 0.53 -12.39 13.46
CA SER A 136 0.54 -12.37 12.00
C SER A 136 1.89 -12.83 11.48
N LYS A 137 1.92 -13.57 10.38
CA LYS A 137 3.19 -13.93 9.71
C LYS A 137 3.86 -12.66 9.18
N GLY A 138 5.16 -12.52 9.38
CA GLY A 138 5.94 -11.35 8.90
C GLY A 138 5.75 -11.06 7.40
N GLN A 139 5.54 -12.09 6.57
CA GLN A 139 5.27 -11.94 5.14
C GLN A 139 3.96 -11.18 4.82
N ASP A 140 2.92 -11.35 5.62
CA ASP A 140 1.64 -10.64 5.43
C ASP A 140 1.79 -9.15 5.72
N LEU A 141 2.64 -8.81 6.69
CA LEU A 141 2.96 -7.43 7.06
C LEU A 141 3.81 -6.78 5.97
N LYS A 142 4.80 -7.48 5.42
CA LYS A 142 5.60 -7.00 4.29
C LYS A 142 4.75 -6.73 3.05
N ALA A 143 3.78 -7.60 2.74
CA ALA A 143 2.84 -7.37 1.65
C ALA A 143 1.91 -6.16 1.91
N LYS A 144 1.51 -5.92 3.16
CA LYS A 144 0.77 -4.70 3.54
C LYS A 144 1.64 -3.46 3.41
N GLU A 145 2.89 -3.51 3.88
CA GLU A 145 3.87 -2.44 3.77
C GLU A 145 4.08 -2.03 2.30
N VAL A 146 4.33 -3.00 1.41
CA VAL A 146 4.49 -2.73 -0.04
C VAL A 146 3.25 -2.05 -0.62
N ARG A 147 2.04 -2.47 -0.23
CA ARG A 147 0.79 -1.85 -0.70
C ARG A 147 0.63 -0.42 -0.18
N VAL A 148 0.94 -0.19 1.09
CA VAL A 148 0.86 1.14 1.72
C VAL A 148 1.89 2.09 1.10
N ASN A 149 3.14 1.65 0.96
CA ASN A 149 4.20 2.43 0.32
C ASN A 149 3.86 2.72 -1.14
N THR A 150 3.37 1.73 -1.88
CA THR A 150 2.96 1.94 -3.28
C THR A 150 1.86 2.99 -3.38
N ARG A 151 0.85 2.91 -2.50
CA ARG A 151 -0.24 3.88 -2.43
C ARG A 151 0.25 5.28 -2.08
N LEU A 152 1.14 5.41 -1.09
CA LEU A 152 1.66 6.70 -0.64
C LEU A 152 2.58 7.37 -1.66
N LEU A 153 3.42 6.59 -2.35
CA LEU A 153 4.48 7.13 -3.21
C LEU A 153 4.06 7.30 -4.67
N TYR A 154 3.16 6.46 -5.18
CA TYR A 154 2.86 6.41 -6.62
C TYR A 154 1.41 6.75 -6.98
N GLN A 155 0.47 6.72 -6.04
CA GLN A 155 -0.90 7.11 -6.34
C GLN A 155 -1.01 8.63 -6.31
N GLN A 156 -1.20 9.23 -7.49
CA GLN A 156 -1.61 10.64 -7.55
C GLN A 156 -3.02 10.78 -6.96
N THR A 157 -3.19 11.73 -6.06
CA THR A 157 -4.51 12.16 -5.61
C THR A 157 -5.19 12.84 -6.79
N LYS A 158 -6.20 12.19 -7.36
CA LYS A 158 -7.08 12.75 -8.37
C LYS A 158 -8.50 12.38 -8.00
N PHE A 159 -9.34 13.39 -7.81
CA PHE A 159 -10.72 13.21 -7.41
C PHE A 159 -11.58 13.09 -8.66
N ASN A 160 -12.10 11.89 -8.90
CA ASN A 160 -12.87 11.57 -10.11
C ASN A 160 -14.38 11.67 -9.87
N LEU A 161 -14.83 11.58 -8.62
CA LEU A 161 -16.25 11.61 -8.28
C LEU A 161 -16.65 12.99 -7.75
N LEU A 162 -17.84 13.45 -8.14
CA LEU A 162 -18.34 14.77 -7.72
C LEU A 162 -18.44 14.93 -6.20
N ARG A 163 -18.66 13.83 -5.47
CA ARG A 163 -18.75 13.83 -4.00
C ARG A 163 -17.39 13.89 -3.30
N GLU A 164 -16.31 13.59 -4.01
CA GLU A 164 -14.96 13.61 -3.45
C GLU A 164 -14.48 15.07 -3.31
N GLU A 165 -14.68 15.88 -4.37
CA GLU A 165 -14.34 17.31 -4.38
C GLU A 165 -15.49 18.16 -4.93
N SER A 166 -16.53 18.29 -4.12
CA SER A 166 -17.76 19.00 -4.51
C SER A 166 -17.54 20.48 -4.82
N GLU A 167 -16.62 21.14 -4.11
CA GLU A 167 -16.28 22.56 -4.35
C GLU A 167 -15.63 22.77 -5.73
N GLY A 168 -14.60 21.98 -6.05
CA GLY A 168 -13.87 22.10 -7.30
C GLY A 168 -14.78 21.85 -8.51
N TYR A 169 -15.60 20.79 -8.45
CA TYR A 169 -16.57 20.49 -9.51
C TYR A 169 -17.69 21.54 -9.59
N ALA A 170 -18.19 22.06 -8.47
CA ALA A 170 -19.21 23.12 -8.50
C ALA A 170 -18.68 24.41 -9.14
N LYS A 171 -17.44 24.81 -8.83
CA LYS A 171 -16.78 25.97 -9.45
C LYS A 171 -16.57 25.77 -10.95
N LEU A 172 -16.16 24.57 -11.37
CA LEU A 172 -16.01 24.21 -12.77
C LEU A 172 -17.35 24.33 -13.52
N VAL A 173 -18.41 23.68 -13.02
CA VAL A 173 -19.74 23.72 -13.66
C VAL A 173 -20.26 25.15 -13.74
N THR A 174 -20.12 25.92 -12.67
CA THR A 174 -20.55 27.33 -12.63
C THR A 174 -19.83 28.16 -13.71
N LEU A 175 -18.51 27.98 -13.85
CA LEU A 175 -17.72 28.64 -14.90
C LEU A 175 -18.21 28.27 -16.30
N LEU A 176 -18.44 26.97 -16.57
CA LEU A 176 -18.86 26.49 -17.88
C LEU A 176 -20.27 26.98 -18.25
N CYS A 177 -21.20 27.03 -17.29
CA CYS A 177 -22.55 27.55 -17.53
C CYS A 177 -22.58 29.06 -17.75
N GLN A 178 -21.76 29.84 -17.04
CA GLN A 178 -21.65 31.29 -17.25
C GLN A 178 -21.13 31.62 -18.65
N VAL A 179 -20.12 30.86 -19.08
CA VAL A 179 -19.56 30.95 -20.42
C VAL A 179 -20.61 30.62 -21.48
N GLY A 180 -21.51 29.66 -21.22
CA GLY A 180 -22.61 29.24 -22.09
C GLY A 180 -23.64 30.32 -22.44
N SER A 181 -23.77 31.38 -21.64
CA SER A 181 -24.92 32.30 -21.63
C SER A 181 -24.65 33.72 -22.18
N ASP A 182 -23.79 33.89 -23.19
CA ASP A 182 -23.61 35.16 -23.95
C ASP A 182 -22.93 36.36 -23.25
N LEU A 183 -21.67 36.22 -22.76
CA LEU A 183 -20.84 37.38 -22.37
C LEU A 183 -19.32 37.25 -22.68
N ALA A 184 -18.91 36.42 -23.65
CA ALA A 184 -17.47 36.19 -23.91
C ALA A 184 -16.92 37.04 -25.08
N CYS A 185 -16.16 38.09 -24.76
CA CYS A 185 -15.23 38.76 -25.68
C CYS A 185 -14.15 37.76 -26.16
N GLN A 186 -13.57 37.92 -27.35
CA GLN A 186 -12.56 36.99 -27.92
C GLN A 186 -11.32 36.74 -27.03
N ASN A 187 -11.08 37.59 -26.03
CA ASN A 187 -10.02 37.41 -25.01
C ASN A 187 -10.43 36.52 -23.82
N ALA A 188 -11.70 36.14 -23.70
CA ALA A 188 -12.22 35.34 -22.58
C ALA A 188 -11.82 33.85 -22.69
N SER A 189 -11.54 33.35 -23.89
CA SER A 189 -11.21 31.94 -24.12
C SER A 189 -9.91 31.51 -23.44
N SER A 190 -8.83 32.28 -23.57
CA SER A 190 -7.54 31.98 -22.94
C SER A 190 -7.61 32.08 -21.42
N ALA A 191 -8.37 33.04 -20.90
CA ALA A 191 -8.62 33.20 -19.47
C ALA A 191 -9.39 31.99 -18.91
N THR A 192 -10.49 31.57 -19.55
CA THR A 192 -11.26 30.39 -19.14
C THR A 192 -10.42 29.12 -19.17
N ILE A 193 -9.61 28.90 -20.21
CA ILE A 193 -8.67 27.78 -20.30
C ILE A 193 -7.70 27.78 -19.11
N SER A 194 -7.14 28.94 -18.77
CA SER A 194 -6.24 29.08 -17.63
C SER A 194 -6.93 28.79 -16.30
N ILE A 195 -8.17 29.25 -16.13
CA ILE A 195 -8.96 28.99 -14.93
C ILE A 195 -9.26 27.49 -14.81
N ILE A 196 -9.66 26.81 -15.88
CA ILE A 196 -9.93 25.36 -15.86
C ILE A 196 -8.66 24.58 -15.48
N LYS A 197 -7.50 24.93 -16.07
CA LYS A 197 -6.20 24.32 -15.67
C LYS A 197 -5.88 24.57 -14.20
N SER A 198 -6.17 25.78 -13.71
CA SER A 198 -5.99 26.14 -12.30
C SER A 198 -6.93 25.35 -11.38
N LEU A 199 -8.19 25.12 -11.78
CA LEU A 199 -9.14 24.32 -11.00
C LEU A 199 -8.70 22.85 -10.94
N ILE A 200 -8.28 22.28 -12.07
CA ILE A 200 -7.74 20.91 -12.14
C ILE A 200 -6.55 20.76 -11.18
N GLY A 201 -5.61 21.69 -11.20
CA GLY A 201 -4.40 21.61 -10.37
C GLY A 201 -4.62 22.00 -8.89
N HIS A 202 -5.55 22.89 -8.58
CA HIS A 202 -5.78 23.35 -7.21
C HIS A 202 -6.65 22.39 -6.40
N PHE A 203 -7.65 21.78 -7.04
CA PHE A 203 -8.58 20.84 -6.41
C PHE A 203 -8.26 19.38 -6.78
N ASP A 204 -7.10 19.11 -7.39
CA ASP A 204 -6.72 17.77 -7.84
C ASP A 204 -7.83 17.04 -8.63
N LEU A 205 -8.55 17.76 -9.50
CA LEU A 205 -9.68 17.18 -10.25
C LEU A 205 -9.17 16.18 -11.30
N ASP A 206 -9.89 15.07 -11.49
CA ASP A 206 -9.58 14.14 -12.58
C ASP A 206 -9.85 14.79 -13.94
N PRO A 207 -8.85 14.93 -14.83
CA PRO A 207 -9.03 15.59 -16.12
C PRO A 207 -10.05 14.90 -17.04
N ASN A 208 -10.24 13.58 -16.93
CA ASN A 208 -11.24 12.87 -17.74
C ASN A 208 -12.65 13.20 -17.24
N ARG A 209 -12.85 13.32 -15.93
CA ARG A 209 -14.13 13.77 -15.38
C ARG A 209 -14.42 15.22 -15.73
N VAL A 210 -13.42 16.10 -15.65
CA VAL A 210 -13.56 17.49 -16.10
C VAL A 210 -13.94 17.54 -17.58
N PHE A 211 -13.32 16.72 -18.42
CA PHE A 211 -13.64 16.65 -19.84
C PHE A 211 -15.06 16.13 -20.10
N ASP A 212 -15.49 15.11 -19.38
CA ASP A 212 -16.86 14.59 -19.42
C ASP A 212 -17.90 15.69 -19.17
N ILE A 213 -17.67 16.52 -18.14
CA ILE A 213 -18.52 17.68 -17.81
C ILE A 213 -18.47 18.75 -18.90
N VAL A 214 -17.29 19.00 -19.49
CA VAL A 214 -17.15 19.93 -20.64
C VAL A 214 -18.00 19.46 -21.82
N LEU A 215 -18.03 18.16 -22.12
CA LEU A 215 -18.87 17.60 -23.18
C LEU A 215 -20.35 17.72 -22.86
N GLU A 216 -20.76 17.49 -21.62
CA GLU A 216 -22.16 17.69 -21.17
C GLU A 216 -22.60 19.16 -21.31
N CYS A 217 -21.76 20.12 -20.89
CA CYS A 217 -22.05 21.53 -21.09
C CYS A 217 -22.07 21.92 -22.58
N PHE A 218 -21.22 21.31 -23.41
CA PHE A 218 -21.24 21.54 -24.85
C PHE A 218 -22.52 21.01 -25.49
N GLU A 219 -23.10 19.93 -24.95
CA GLU A 219 -24.38 19.39 -25.41
C GLU A 219 -25.52 20.38 -25.16
N LEU A 220 -25.50 21.02 -23.99
CA LEU A 220 -26.49 22.00 -23.56
C LEU A 220 -26.36 23.34 -24.31
N TYR A 221 -25.14 23.74 -24.68
CA TYR A 221 -24.84 25.03 -25.32
C TYR A 221 -24.07 24.85 -26.64
N PRO A 222 -24.67 24.22 -27.67
CA PRO A 222 -23.94 23.76 -28.85
C PRO A 222 -23.49 24.88 -29.80
N ASP A 223 -24.03 26.09 -29.64
CA ASP A 223 -23.70 27.25 -30.47
C ASP A 223 -22.52 28.06 -29.90
N ASN A 224 -22.05 27.69 -28.69
CA ASN A 224 -20.94 28.37 -28.06
C ASN A 224 -19.57 27.83 -28.54
N SER A 225 -18.85 28.68 -29.28
CA SER A 225 -17.57 28.33 -29.88
C SER A 225 -16.44 28.02 -28.90
N ILE A 226 -16.55 28.41 -27.62
CA ILE A 226 -15.49 28.19 -26.64
C ILE A 226 -15.27 26.71 -26.34
N PHE A 227 -16.31 25.87 -26.38
CA PHE A 227 -16.19 24.45 -26.08
C PHE A 227 -15.25 23.77 -27.07
N TYR A 228 -15.27 24.17 -28.35
CA TYR A 228 -14.30 23.71 -29.35
C TYR A 228 -12.85 24.05 -28.99
N GLN A 229 -12.62 25.15 -28.29
CA GLN A 229 -11.27 25.56 -27.84
C GLN A 229 -10.85 24.82 -26.56
N LEU A 230 -11.82 24.29 -25.79
CA LEU A 230 -11.56 23.48 -24.60
C LEU A 230 -11.23 22.02 -24.94
N ILE A 231 -11.81 21.43 -25.99
CA ILE A 231 -11.56 20.01 -26.35
C ILE A 231 -10.06 19.69 -26.51
N PRO A 232 -9.23 20.51 -27.19
CA PRO A 232 -7.80 20.22 -27.37
C PRO A 232 -6.97 20.21 -26.07
N LEU A 233 -7.54 20.65 -24.94
CA LEU A 233 -6.87 20.55 -23.64
C LEU A 233 -6.77 19.10 -23.16
N PHE A 234 -7.62 18.21 -23.67
CA PHE A 234 -7.74 16.84 -23.24
C PHE A 234 -7.20 15.86 -24.30
N PRO A 235 -6.66 14.70 -23.89
CA PRO A 235 -6.15 13.72 -24.84
C PRO A 235 -7.25 13.20 -25.79
N LYS A 236 -6.99 13.24 -27.10
CA LYS A 236 -7.93 12.77 -28.14
C LYS A 236 -8.39 11.32 -27.94
N SER A 237 -7.46 10.45 -27.50
CA SER A 237 -7.73 9.03 -27.23
C SER A 237 -8.73 8.83 -26.09
N HIS A 238 -8.89 9.80 -25.19
CA HIS A 238 -9.84 9.72 -24.08
C HIS A 238 -11.22 10.24 -24.50
N ALA A 239 -11.27 11.16 -25.47
CA ALA A 239 -12.52 11.70 -26.01
C ALA A 239 -13.42 10.63 -26.63
N ALA A 240 -12.83 9.77 -27.48
CA ALA A 240 -13.54 8.63 -28.08
C ALA A 240 -14.10 7.68 -27.01
N LYS A 241 -13.30 7.37 -25.98
CA LYS A 241 -13.69 6.48 -24.88
C LYS A 241 -14.82 7.07 -24.03
N ILE A 242 -14.75 8.36 -23.69
CA ILE A 242 -15.79 9.04 -22.90
C ILE A 242 -17.11 9.09 -23.67
N LEU A 243 -17.07 9.48 -24.95
CA LEU A 243 -18.28 9.46 -25.79
C LEU A 243 -18.83 8.06 -25.98
N GLY A 244 -17.95 7.08 -26.24
CA GLY A 244 -18.32 5.67 -26.34
C GLY A 244 -19.02 5.17 -25.08
N PHE A 245 -18.50 5.51 -23.90
CA PHE A 245 -19.12 5.18 -22.62
C PHE A 245 -20.51 5.84 -22.47
N LYS A 246 -20.67 7.10 -22.89
CA LYS A 246 -21.98 7.76 -22.91
C LYS A 246 -22.97 7.08 -23.86
N PHE A 247 -22.54 6.70 -25.07
CA PHE A 247 -23.40 5.94 -26.00
C PHE A 247 -23.82 4.60 -25.42
N GLN A 248 -22.86 3.85 -24.87
CA GLN A 248 -23.11 2.54 -24.24
C GLN A 248 -24.14 2.64 -23.12
N TYR A 249 -24.11 3.69 -22.30
CA TYR A 249 -25.11 3.91 -21.26
C TYR A 249 -26.54 3.89 -21.81
N TYR A 250 -26.81 4.61 -22.90
CA TYR A 250 -28.15 4.64 -23.53
C TYR A 250 -28.47 3.40 -24.37
N GLN A 251 -27.47 2.59 -24.70
CA GLN A 251 -27.63 1.33 -25.45
C GLN A 251 -27.89 0.13 -24.53
N GLN A 252 -27.82 0.31 -23.20
CA GLN A 252 -28.16 -0.73 -22.23
C GLN A 252 -29.66 -1.03 -22.22
N LEU A 253 -30.02 -2.32 -22.11
CA LEU A 253 -31.41 -2.80 -22.19
C LEU A 253 -32.31 -2.28 -21.06
N ASP A 254 -31.74 -1.94 -19.91
CA ASP A 254 -32.44 -1.40 -18.74
C ASP A 254 -32.63 0.13 -18.81
N VAL A 255 -31.93 0.80 -19.74
CA VAL A 255 -32.07 2.25 -19.97
C VAL A 255 -33.09 2.47 -21.08
N ASN A 256 -34.36 2.61 -20.70
CA ASN A 256 -35.47 2.90 -21.64
C ASN A 256 -35.51 4.36 -22.12
N ILE A 257 -34.35 4.99 -22.31
CA ILE A 257 -34.22 6.38 -22.75
C ILE A 257 -33.41 6.37 -24.05
N PRO A 258 -33.95 6.93 -25.16
CA PRO A 258 -33.19 6.98 -26.40
C PRO A 258 -31.96 7.87 -26.24
N VAL A 259 -30.92 7.55 -27.00
CA VAL A 259 -29.71 8.37 -27.07
C VAL A 259 -30.09 9.82 -27.45
N PRO A 260 -29.68 10.83 -26.68
CA PRO A 260 -29.98 12.22 -26.98
C PRO A 260 -29.41 12.66 -28.34
N SER A 261 -30.17 13.48 -29.07
CA SER A 261 -29.73 14.05 -30.35
C SER A 261 -28.52 14.97 -30.20
N GLY A 262 -28.38 15.61 -29.04
CA GLY A 262 -27.23 16.45 -28.69
C GLY A 262 -25.92 15.65 -28.68
N LEU A 263 -25.93 14.45 -28.09
CA LEU A 263 -24.78 13.56 -28.08
C LEU A 263 -24.34 13.15 -29.50
N PHE A 264 -25.28 12.80 -30.38
CA PHE A 264 -24.98 12.54 -31.80
C PHE A 264 -24.40 13.77 -32.51
N ARG A 265 -24.95 14.97 -32.25
CA ARG A 265 -24.46 16.24 -32.81
C ARG A 265 -23.01 16.50 -32.40
N ILE A 266 -22.68 16.37 -31.11
CA ILE A 266 -21.31 16.56 -30.63
C ILE A 266 -20.37 15.54 -31.24
N ALA A 267 -20.72 14.25 -31.21
CA ALA A 267 -19.90 13.20 -31.79
C ALA A 267 -19.57 13.48 -33.27
N ALA A 268 -20.59 13.84 -34.06
CA ALA A 268 -20.41 14.19 -35.47
C ALA A 268 -19.52 15.44 -35.66
N LEU A 269 -19.67 16.47 -34.81
CA LEU A 269 -18.85 17.68 -34.86
C LEU A 269 -17.39 17.41 -34.50
N LEU A 270 -17.13 16.56 -33.50
CA LEU A 270 -15.77 16.22 -33.07
C LEU A 270 -15.05 15.31 -34.08
N VAL A 271 -15.79 14.41 -34.74
CA VAL A 271 -15.28 13.64 -35.88
C VAL A 271 -14.98 14.56 -37.07
N LYS A 272 -15.93 15.42 -37.45
CA LYS A 272 -15.77 16.37 -38.57
C LYS A 272 -14.58 17.31 -38.40
N SER A 273 -14.29 17.72 -37.16
CA SER A 273 -13.16 18.61 -36.83
C SER A 273 -11.82 17.87 -36.67
N GLY A 274 -11.78 16.54 -36.80
CA GLY A 274 -10.56 15.74 -36.64
C GLY A 274 -10.03 15.70 -35.20
N LEU A 275 -10.89 16.01 -34.23
CA LEU A 275 -10.58 15.89 -32.80
C LEU A 275 -10.74 14.44 -32.32
N ILE A 276 -11.62 13.68 -32.97
CA ILE A 276 -11.87 12.26 -32.71
C ILE A 276 -11.83 11.52 -34.05
N ASP A 277 -11.23 10.33 -34.05
CA ASP A 277 -11.29 9.41 -35.17
C ASP A 277 -12.61 8.62 -35.12
N LEU A 278 -13.29 8.49 -36.26
CA LEU A 278 -14.54 7.75 -36.34
C LEU A 278 -14.32 6.28 -35.94
N ASP A 279 -13.23 5.67 -36.38
CA ASP A 279 -12.93 4.25 -36.10
C ASP A 279 -12.80 4.00 -34.59
N ASN A 280 -12.18 4.95 -33.86
CA ASN A 280 -12.04 4.88 -32.41
C ASN A 280 -13.37 5.03 -31.68
N LEU A 281 -14.30 5.85 -32.19
CA LEU A 281 -15.63 5.98 -31.61
C LEU A 281 -16.50 4.76 -31.94
N TYR A 282 -16.44 4.30 -33.20
CA TYR A 282 -17.20 3.16 -33.72
C TYR A 282 -16.94 1.89 -32.91
N ALA A 283 -15.67 1.64 -32.52
CA ALA A 283 -15.29 0.50 -31.69
C ALA A 283 -15.98 0.43 -30.32
N HIS A 284 -16.64 1.50 -29.88
CA HIS A 284 -17.40 1.55 -28.62
C HIS A 284 -18.92 1.47 -28.81
N LEU A 285 -19.44 1.57 -30.04
CA LEU A 285 -20.88 1.58 -30.29
C LEU A 285 -21.44 0.16 -30.31
N LEU A 286 -22.70 0.05 -29.85
CA LEU A 286 -23.51 -1.15 -29.99
C LEU A 286 -24.65 -0.95 -31.00
N PRO A 287 -25.18 -2.03 -31.60
CA PRO A 287 -24.65 -3.40 -31.57
C PRO A 287 -23.27 -3.50 -32.23
N ASN A 288 -22.50 -4.53 -31.88
CA ASN A 288 -21.24 -4.81 -32.59
C ASN A 288 -21.52 -5.25 -34.05
N ASP A 289 -20.49 -5.30 -34.89
CA ASP A 289 -20.63 -5.61 -36.32
C ASP A 289 -21.41 -6.91 -36.56
N ASP A 290 -21.07 -7.99 -35.85
CA ASP A 290 -21.70 -9.30 -36.03
C ASP A 290 -23.20 -9.23 -35.73
N GLU A 291 -23.57 -8.65 -34.59
CA GLU A 291 -24.97 -8.43 -34.19
C GLU A 291 -25.69 -7.50 -35.17
N ALA A 292 -25.05 -6.42 -35.62
CA ALA A 292 -25.61 -5.47 -36.56
C ALA A 292 -25.94 -6.15 -37.91
N PHE A 293 -25.04 -7.01 -38.41
CA PHE A 293 -25.27 -7.79 -39.63
C PHE A 293 -26.39 -8.82 -39.47
N GLU A 294 -26.49 -9.49 -38.31
CA GLU A 294 -27.60 -10.40 -38.01
C GLU A 294 -28.96 -9.67 -37.97
N HIS A 295 -29.01 -8.50 -37.32
CA HIS A 295 -30.19 -7.65 -37.27
C HIS A 295 -30.61 -7.18 -38.67
N PHE A 296 -29.65 -6.76 -39.49
CA PHE A 296 -29.91 -6.33 -40.86
C PHE A 296 -30.41 -7.49 -41.74
N GLY A 297 -29.78 -8.67 -41.65
CA GLY A 297 -30.22 -9.87 -42.37
C GLY A 297 -31.66 -10.26 -41.99
N SER A 298 -31.98 -10.25 -40.69
CA SER A 298 -33.34 -10.50 -40.19
C SER A 298 -34.35 -9.48 -40.71
N PHE A 299 -33.97 -8.20 -40.76
CA PHE A 299 -34.83 -7.14 -41.31
C PHE A 299 -35.11 -7.34 -42.80
N VAL A 300 -34.08 -7.68 -43.60
CA VAL A 300 -34.22 -7.93 -45.03
C VAL A 300 -35.13 -9.13 -45.30
N SER A 301 -34.97 -10.24 -44.57
CA SER A 301 -35.84 -11.41 -44.72
C SER A 301 -37.31 -11.09 -44.44
N ARG A 302 -37.61 -10.37 -43.35
CA ARG A 302 -38.99 -9.93 -43.04
C ARG A 302 -39.60 -9.06 -44.15
N LYS A 303 -38.79 -8.17 -44.73
CA LYS A 303 -39.20 -7.30 -45.84
C LYS A 303 -39.47 -8.07 -47.13
N ILE A 304 -38.78 -9.18 -47.37
CA ILE A 304 -39.01 -10.06 -48.53
C ILE A 304 -40.28 -10.89 -48.33
N ASP A 305 -40.54 -11.36 -47.11
CA ASP A 305 -41.76 -12.12 -46.78
C ASP A 305 -43.05 -11.25 -46.79
N GLU A 306 -42.92 -9.92 -46.72
CA GLU A 306 -44.01 -8.95 -46.81
C GLU A 306 -44.38 -8.52 -48.25
N VAL A 307 -43.63 -8.96 -49.27
CA VAL A 307 -43.84 -8.63 -50.71
C VAL A 307 -44.39 -9.84 -51.46
#